data_AF-A0A1H3LYK6-F1
#
_entry.id   AF-A0A1H3LYK6-F1
#
_cell.length_a   1.000
_cell.length_b   1.000
_cell.length_c   1.000
_cell.angle_alpha   90.00
_cell.angle_beta   90.00
_cell.angle_gamma   90.00
#
_symmetry.space_group_name_H-M   'P 1'
#
loop_
_entity.id
_entity.type
_entity.pdbx_description
1 polymer ?
#
loop_
_entity_poly.entity_id
_entity_poly.type
_entity_poly.pdbx_seq_one_letter_code
_entity_poly.pdbx_strand_id
1 'polypeptide(L)'
;MRGVTRRSVLQASACTGAAAIAGNAFVGKAAMAWFRELDAPRWQLPLPAFLSVGALYYGVIGYVLARSIDRRDAQSTAWSLAVLLGNEAWNGVFFGRRSARAGFVGLCAFIVPLVALQRSVAEDPRSRWALAPYTAYVLGYDLPWVYRLWRLNPAPLRPHPRHQ
;
A
#
# COMPACT_ATOMS: atom_id res chain seq x y z
N MET A 1 -14.71 -13.78 -25.37
CA MET A 1 -14.13 -12.75 -24.49
C MET A 1 -14.90 -12.75 -23.16
N ARG A 2 -14.36 -13.25 -22.05
CA ARG A 2 -15.08 -13.18 -20.76
C ARG A 2 -14.61 -11.95 -19.98
N GLY A 3 -15.51 -10.98 -19.81
CA GLY A 3 -15.33 -9.83 -18.93
C GLY A 3 -15.39 -10.26 -17.47
N VAL A 4 -14.96 -9.37 -16.57
CA VAL A 4 -14.99 -9.65 -15.13
C VAL A 4 -16.46 -9.76 -14.67
N THR A 5 -16.80 -10.76 -13.88
CA THR A 5 -18.19 -10.95 -13.42
C THR A 5 -18.55 -9.93 -12.35
N ARG A 6 -19.82 -9.48 -12.31
CA ARG A 6 -20.34 -8.54 -11.30
C ARG A 6 -20.05 -9.00 -9.87
N ARG A 7 -20.09 -10.32 -9.61
CA ARG A 7 -19.86 -10.91 -8.29
C ARG A 7 -18.40 -10.77 -7.85
N SER A 8 -17.45 -11.04 -8.75
CA SER A 8 -16.02 -10.88 -8.48
C SER A 8 -15.63 -9.41 -8.30
N VAL A 9 -16.23 -8.50 -9.09
CA VAL A 9 -16.06 -7.04 -8.89
C VAL A 9 -16.61 -6.59 -7.54
N LEU A 10 -17.80 -7.05 -7.14
CA LEU A 10 -18.39 -6.70 -5.85
C LEU A 10 -17.55 -7.21 -4.68
N GLN A 11 -17.08 -8.46 -4.72
CA GLN A 11 -16.21 -9.01 -3.69
C GLN A 11 -14.88 -8.26 -3.59
N ALA A 12 -14.23 -7.99 -4.73
CA ALA A 12 -12.99 -7.25 -4.75
C ALA A 12 -13.18 -5.81 -4.22
N SER A 13 -14.25 -5.13 -4.67
CA SER A 13 -14.59 -3.78 -4.22
C SER A 13 -14.92 -3.73 -2.73
N ALA A 14 -15.61 -4.74 -2.19
CA ALA A 14 -15.91 -4.85 -0.77
C ALA A 14 -14.62 -5.07 0.05
N CYS A 15 -13.72 -5.95 -0.41
CA CYS A 15 -12.42 -6.17 0.24
C CYS A 15 -11.55 -4.92 0.22
N THR A 16 -11.43 -4.25 -0.92
CA THR A 16 -10.64 -3.01 -1.04
C THR A 16 -11.25 -1.87 -0.27
N GLY A 17 -12.59 -1.76 -0.25
CA GLY A 17 -13.31 -0.74 0.51
C GLY A 17 -13.17 -0.94 2.02
N ALA A 18 -13.31 -2.19 2.49
CA ALA A 18 -13.11 -2.52 3.90
C ALA A 18 -11.66 -2.26 4.35
N ALA A 19 -10.68 -2.62 3.50
CA ALA A 19 -9.27 -2.33 3.73
C ALA A 19 -9.04 -0.81 3.81
N ALA A 20 -9.52 -0.04 2.83
CA ALA A 20 -9.40 1.42 2.85
C ALA A 20 -10.02 2.07 4.09
N ILE A 21 -11.19 1.61 4.53
CA ILE A 21 -11.85 2.11 5.75
C ILE A 21 -11.03 1.75 6.99
N ALA A 22 -10.58 0.49 7.09
CA ALA A 22 -9.77 0.02 8.22
C ALA A 22 -8.45 0.79 8.31
N GLY A 23 -7.70 0.89 7.21
CA GLY A 23 -6.45 1.63 7.13
C GLY A 23 -6.62 3.10 7.51
N ASN A 24 -7.66 3.76 7.00
CA ASN A 24 -7.93 5.16 7.32
C ASN A 24 -8.39 5.37 8.79
N ALA A 25 -9.04 4.36 9.39
CA ALA A 25 -9.37 4.39 10.82
C ALA A 25 -8.13 4.33 11.72
N PHE A 26 -7.05 3.68 11.27
CA PHE A 26 -5.76 3.69 11.99
C PHE A 26 -4.99 5.01 11.85
N VAL A 27 -5.33 5.83 10.85
CA VAL A 27 -4.77 7.18 10.65
C VAL A 27 -5.51 8.18 11.53
N GLY A 28 -5.27 8.11 12.84
CA GLY A 28 -5.82 9.06 13.81
C GLY A 28 -5.19 10.46 13.71
N LYS A 29 -5.86 11.49 14.27
CA LYS A 29 -5.34 12.87 14.34
C LYS A 29 -3.92 12.96 14.93
N ALA A 30 -3.62 12.13 15.94
CA ALA A 30 -2.30 12.07 16.57
C ALA A 30 -1.22 11.49 15.64
N ALA A 31 -1.58 10.55 14.76
CA ALA A 31 -0.66 9.98 13.78
C ALA A 31 -0.35 10.99 12.67
N MET A 32 -1.35 11.78 12.26
CA MET A 32 -1.17 12.90 11.33
C MET A 32 -0.44 14.11 11.92
N ALA A 33 -0.52 14.32 13.24
CA ALA A 33 0.30 15.33 13.92
C ALA A 33 1.77 14.91 13.90
N TRP A 34 2.08 13.67 14.33
CA TRP A 34 3.41 13.09 14.22
C TRP A 34 3.96 13.11 12.78
N PHE A 35 3.13 12.76 11.79
CA PHE A 35 3.57 12.76 10.39
C PHE A 35 3.92 14.16 9.88
N ARG A 36 3.23 15.20 10.37
CA ARG A 36 3.54 16.61 10.04
C ARG A 36 4.78 17.14 10.77
N GLU A 37 5.19 16.52 11.86
CA GLU A 37 6.42 16.85 12.59
C GLU A 37 7.67 16.22 11.97
N LEU A 38 7.51 15.22 11.09
CA LEU A 38 8.64 14.60 10.39
C LEU A 38 9.24 15.54 9.35
N ASP A 39 10.57 15.51 9.24
CA ASP A 39 11.27 16.18 8.16
C ASP A 39 10.95 15.50 6.83
N ALA A 40 10.09 16.17 6.07
CA ALA A 40 9.61 15.74 4.78
C ALA A 40 10.61 16.07 3.67
N PRO A 41 10.85 15.16 2.70
CA PRO A 41 11.56 15.51 1.50
C PRO A 41 10.79 16.59 0.70
N ARG A 42 11.51 17.57 0.14
CA ARG A 42 10.95 18.70 -0.66
C ARG A 42 10.07 18.30 -1.87
N TRP A 43 10.12 17.03 -2.24
CA TRP A 43 9.48 16.40 -3.40
C TRP A 43 8.39 15.42 -2.94
N GLN A 44 7.99 15.49 -1.67
CA GLN A 44 6.86 14.73 -1.15
C GLN A 44 5.57 15.18 -1.84
N LEU A 45 4.86 14.20 -2.39
CA LEU A 45 3.51 14.40 -2.93
C LEU A 45 2.58 14.99 -1.86
N PRO A 46 1.73 15.96 -2.25
CA PRO A 46 0.73 16.50 -1.34
C PRO A 46 -0.30 15.42 -0.98
N LEU A 47 -0.87 15.49 0.22
CA LEU A 47 -1.84 14.52 0.74
C LEU A 47 -2.95 14.11 -0.26
N PRO A 48 -3.58 15.03 -1.02
CA PRO A 48 -4.58 14.65 -2.02
C PRO A 48 -4.03 13.77 -3.14
N ALA A 49 -2.77 13.99 -3.55
CA ALA A 49 -2.14 13.15 -4.57
C ALA A 49 -1.85 11.75 -4.00
N PHE A 50 -1.44 11.65 -2.74
CA PHE A 50 -1.25 10.38 -2.05
C PHE A 50 -2.57 9.59 -1.92
N LEU A 51 -3.66 10.27 -1.56
CA LEU A 51 -5.01 9.68 -1.53
C LEU A 51 -5.46 9.22 -2.92
N SER A 52 -5.16 10.01 -3.96
CA SER A 52 -5.51 9.66 -5.35
C SER A 52 -4.77 8.39 -5.81
N VAL A 53 -3.48 8.27 -5.48
CA VAL A 53 -2.68 7.07 -5.75
C VAL A 53 -3.21 5.87 -4.98
N GLY A 54 -3.59 6.06 -3.70
CA GLY A 54 -4.21 5.01 -2.89
C GLY A 54 -5.53 4.51 -3.49
N ALA A 55 -6.40 5.42 -3.94
CA ALA A 55 -7.65 5.06 -4.62
C ALA A 55 -7.39 4.29 -5.92
N LEU A 56 -6.41 4.74 -6.72
CA LEU A 56 -6.00 4.05 -7.94
C LEU A 56 -5.45 2.65 -7.65
N TYR A 57 -4.63 2.51 -6.60
CA TYR A 57 -4.11 1.24 -6.11
C TYR A 57 -5.23 0.25 -5.80
N TYR A 58 -6.21 0.65 -4.99
CA TYR A 58 -7.34 -0.22 -4.65
C TYR A 58 -8.14 -0.61 -5.89
N GLY A 59 -8.31 0.30 -6.86
CA GLY A 59 -8.93 -0.01 -8.14
C GLY A 59 -8.15 -1.05 -8.96
N VAL A 60 -6.83 -0.90 -9.05
CA VAL A 60 -5.95 -1.83 -9.79
C VAL A 60 -5.91 -3.21 -9.12
N ILE A 61 -5.67 -3.28 -7.81
CA ILE A 61 -5.65 -4.55 -7.09
C ILE A 61 -7.02 -5.21 -7.09
N GLY A 62 -8.10 -4.44 -6.93
CA GLY A 62 -9.45 -4.95 -7.02
C GLY A 62 -9.75 -5.54 -8.40
N TYR A 63 -9.31 -4.89 -9.47
CA TYR A 63 -9.44 -5.41 -10.84
C TYR A 63 -8.66 -6.72 -11.04
N VAL A 64 -7.39 -6.76 -10.61
CA VAL A 64 -6.54 -7.95 -10.71
C VAL A 64 -7.10 -9.11 -9.88
N LEU A 65 -7.57 -8.84 -8.67
CA LEU A 65 -8.21 -9.83 -7.79
C LEU A 65 -9.47 -10.41 -8.43
N ALA A 66 -10.38 -9.56 -8.90
CA ALA A 66 -11.62 -10.00 -9.53
C ALA A 66 -11.36 -10.85 -10.77
N ARG A 67 -10.35 -10.47 -11.57
CA ARG A 67 -9.94 -11.22 -12.75
C ARG A 67 -9.25 -12.55 -12.41
N SER A 68 -8.47 -12.60 -11.33
CA SER A 68 -7.84 -13.83 -10.83
C SER A 68 -8.89 -14.83 -10.34
N ILE A 69 -9.91 -14.35 -9.62
CA ILE A 69 -11.06 -15.14 -9.17
C ILE A 69 -11.81 -15.72 -10.36
N ASP A 70 -12.11 -14.91 -11.38
CA ASP A 70 -12.84 -15.37 -12.57
C ASP A 70 -12.04 -16.40 -13.40
N ARG A 71 -10.71 -16.27 -13.41
CA ARG A 71 -9.80 -17.25 -14.04
C ARG A 71 -9.57 -18.50 -13.19
N ARG A 72 -10.10 -18.54 -11.95
CA ARG A 72 -9.80 -19.56 -10.93
C ARG A 72 -8.31 -19.73 -10.66
N ASP A 73 -7.57 -18.64 -10.78
CA ASP A 73 -6.15 -18.60 -10.45
C ASP A 73 -5.99 -18.37 -8.94
N ALA A 74 -5.86 -19.47 -8.21
CA ALA A 74 -5.70 -19.44 -6.76
C ALA A 74 -4.41 -18.72 -6.33
N GLN A 75 -3.34 -18.81 -7.14
CA GLN A 75 -2.05 -18.20 -6.81
C GLN A 75 -2.13 -16.67 -6.92
N SER A 76 -2.63 -16.13 -8.02
CA SER A 76 -2.80 -14.68 -8.18
C SER A 76 -3.84 -14.10 -7.23
N THR A 77 -4.88 -14.87 -6.89
CA THR A 77 -5.86 -14.50 -5.86
C THR A 77 -5.20 -14.39 -4.50
N ALA A 78 -4.42 -15.41 -4.09
CA ALA A 78 -3.71 -15.41 -2.81
C ALA A 78 -2.70 -14.25 -2.72
N TRP A 79 -1.93 -13.98 -3.78
CA TRP A 79 -1.01 -12.85 -3.80
C TRP A 79 -1.72 -11.49 -3.78
N SER A 80 -2.87 -11.36 -4.45
CA SER A 80 -3.67 -10.13 -4.41
C SER A 80 -4.17 -9.83 -2.99
N LEU A 81 -4.63 -10.87 -2.28
CA LEU A 81 -5.03 -10.78 -0.88
C LEU A 81 -3.82 -10.47 0.02
N ALA A 82 -2.67 -11.11 -0.22
CA ALA A 82 -1.44 -10.85 0.52
C ALA A 82 -0.96 -9.39 0.35
N VAL A 83 -1.10 -8.83 -0.86
CA VAL A 83 -0.82 -7.42 -1.13
C VAL A 83 -1.78 -6.51 -0.36
N LEU A 84 -3.09 -6.79 -0.36
CA LEU A 84 -4.06 -6.02 0.43
C LEU A 84 -3.74 -6.06 1.93
N LEU A 85 -3.54 -7.26 2.48
CA LEU A 85 -3.18 -7.43 3.89
C LEU A 85 -1.84 -6.78 4.24
N GLY A 86 -0.86 -6.87 3.34
CA GLY A 86 0.43 -6.22 3.49
C GLY A 86 0.33 -4.69 3.52
N ASN A 87 -0.55 -4.10 2.72
CA ASN A 87 -0.82 -2.66 2.72
C ASN A 87 -1.39 -2.20 4.07
N GLU A 88 -2.39 -2.93 4.59
CA GLU A 88 -3.00 -2.62 5.88
C GLU A 88 -2.03 -2.84 7.05
N ALA A 89 -1.26 -3.92 7.00
CA ALA A 89 -0.20 -4.18 7.98
C ALA A 89 0.87 -3.08 7.95
N TRP A 90 1.24 -2.59 6.77
CA TRP A 90 2.17 -1.47 6.62
C TRP A 90 1.62 -0.19 7.23
N ASN A 91 0.36 0.18 6.93
CA ASN A 91 -0.30 1.34 7.54
C ASN A 91 -0.31 1.21 9.07
N GLY A 92 -0.74 0.06 9.60
CA GLY A 92 -0.77 -0.21 11.04
C GLY A 92 0.61 -0.11 11.70
N VAL A 93 1.65 -0.66 11.08
CA VAL A 93 3.02 -0.59 11.61
C VAL A 93 3.60 0.82 11.51
N PHE A 94 3.38 1.52 10.41
CA PHE A 94 3.91 2.86 10.19
C PHE A 94 3.31 3.89 11.16
N PHE A 95 1.98 3.95 11.23
CA PHE A 95 1.28 4.88 12.12
C PHE A 95 1.29 4.42 13.58
N GLY A 96 1.24 3.10 13.83
CA GLY A 96 1.26 2.54 15.18
C GLY A 96 2.62 2.66 15.86
N ARG A 97 3.72 2.39 15.16
CA ARG A 97 5.08 2.54 15.72
C ARG A 97 5.64 3.95 15.61
N ARG A 98 4.97 4.87 14.89
CA ARG A 98 5.41 6.26 14.69
C ARG A 98 6.91 6.34 14.36
N SER A 99 7.35 5.51 13.42
CA SER A 99 8.76 5.37 13.08
C SER A 99 8.96 5.25 11.58
N ALA A 100 9.75 6.17 11.01
CA ALA A 100 10.14 6.15 9.61
C ALA A 100 10.90 4.86 9.24
N ARG A 101 11.71 4.33 10.17
CA ARG A 101 12.41 3.04 9.99
C ARG A 101 11.42 1.87 9.89
N ALA A 102 10.40 1.85 10.72
CA ALA A 102 9.36 0.82 10.65
C ALA A 102 8.57 0.91 9.33
N GLY A 103 8.33 2.13 8.83
CA GLY A 103 7.78 2.38 7.51
C GLY A 103 8.63 1.82 6.37
N PHE A 104 9.95 2.01 6.43
CA PHE A 104 10.88 1.46 5.44
C PHE A 104 10.89 -0.06 5.44
N VAL A 105 11.05 -0.68 6.62
CA VAL A 105 11.07 -2.14 6.73
C VAL A 105 9.73 -2.73 6.26
N GLY A 106 8.62 -2.11 6.64
CA GLY A 106 7.30 -2.54 6.21
C GLY A 106 7.09 -2.37 4.69
N LEU A 107 7.60 -1.31 4.07
CA LEU A 107 7.51 -1.12 2.62
C LEU A 107 8.34 -2.19 1.90
N CYS A 108 9.56 -2.48 2.37
CA CYS A 108 10.37 -3.57 1.84
C CYS A 108 9.65 -4.92 1.94
N ALA A 109 8.97 -5.18 3.07
CA ALA A 109 8.15 -6.38 3.25
C ALA A 109 6.94 -6.39 2.30
N PHE A 110 6.33 -5.25 1.99
CA PHE A 110 5.21 -5.10 1.06
C PHE A 110 5.63 -5.27 -0.42
N ILE A 111 6.85 -4.90 -0.78
CA ILE A 111 7.38 -5.08 -2.14
C ILE A 111 7.45 -6.57 -2.51
N VAL A 112 7.72 -7.47 -1.54
CA VAL A 112 7.81 -8.91 -1.78
C VAL A 112 6.52 -9.50 -2.36
N PRO A 113 5.34 -9.41 -1.69
CA PRO A 113 4.09 -9.90 -2.25
C PRO A 113 3.67 -9.12 -3.50
N LEU A 114 4.02 -7.84 -3.64
CA LEU A 114 3.70 -7.06 -4.86
C LEU A 114 4.44 -7.60 -6.09
N VAL A 115 5.74 -7.85 -5.98
CA VAL A 115 6.54 -8.44 -7.07
C VAL A 115 6.11 -9.88 -7.35
N ALA A 116 5.76 -10.64 -6.30
CA ALA A 116 5.23 -11.98 -6.45
C ALA A 116 3.87 -11.99 -7.20
N LEU A 117 2.99 -11.03 -6.89
CA LEU A 117 1.73 -10.83 -7.64
C LEU A 117 2.01 -10.45 -9.09
N GLN A 118 2.94 -9.52 -9.35
CA GLN A 118 3.32 -9.13 -10.70
C GLN A 118 3.82 -10.31 -11.54
N ARG A 119 4.52 -11.26 -10.91
CA ARG A 119 4.97 -12.50 -11.54
C ARG A 119 3.84 -13.50 -11.71
N SER A 120 2.93 -13.65 -10.75
CA SER A 120 1.82 -14.59 -10.87
C SER A 120 0.85 -14.19 -11.98
N VAL A 121 0.63 -12.89 -12.17
CA VAL A 121 -0.21 -12.37 -13.27
C VAL A 121 0.53 -12.28 -14.61
N ALA A 122 1.73 -12.85 -14.72
CA ALA A 122 2.50 -12.85 -15.96
C ALA A 122 1.76 -13.60 -17.10
N GLU A 123 0.93 -14.57 -16.80
CA GLU A 123 0.16 -15.25 -17.86
C GLU A 123 -1.06 -14.46 -18.31
N ASP A 124 -1.38 -13.35 -17.65
CA ASP A 124 -2.53 -12.49 -17.97
C ASP A 124 -2.07 -11.07 -18.34
N PRO A 125 -1.92 -10.77 -19.64
CA PRO A 125 -1.42 -9.48 -20.12
C PRO A 125 -2.20 -8.30 -19.54
N ARG A 126 -3.52 -8.43 -19.36
CA ARG A 126 -4.35 -7.32 -18.85
C ARG A 126 -4.03 -7.02 -17.38
N SER A 127 -3.98 -8.05 -16.53
CA SER A 127 -3.62 -7.87 -15.13
C SER A 127 -2.17 -7.41 -14.97
N ARG A 128 -1.26 -7.95 -15.78
CA ARG A 128 0.14 -7.50 -15.82
C ARG A 128 0.24 -6.01 -16.15
N TRP A 129 -0.39 -5.56 -17.24
CA TRP A 129 -0.33 -4.16 -17.69
C TRP A 129 -1.08 -3.21 -16.76
N ALA A 130 -2.14 -3.67 -16.09
CA ALA A 130 -2.82 -2.89 -15.06
C ALA A 130 -1.93 -2.69 -13.81
N LEU A 131 -1.20 -3.74 -13.40
CA LEU A 131 -0.38 -3.71 -12.19
C LEU A 131 1.01 -3.07 -12.41
N ALA A 132 1.57 -3.18 -13.62
CA ALA A 132 2.93 -2.70 -13.92
C ALA A 132 3.16 -1.21 -13.60
N PRO A 133 2.24 -0.26 -13.93
CA PRO A 133 2.39 1.14 -13.56
C PRO A 133 2.45 1.34 -12.05
N TYR A 134 1.64 0.60 -11.29
CA TYR A 134 1.64 0.67 -9.83
C TYR A 134 2.95 0.11 -9.25
N THR A 135 3.40 -1.05 -9.74
CA THR A 135 4.69 -1.63 -9.33
C THR A 135 5.86 -0.69 -9.65
N ALA A 136 5.86 -0.06 -10.82
CA ALA A 136 6.87 0.92 -11.21
C ALA A 136 6.84 2.17 -10.31
N TYR A 137 5.64 2.64 -9.93
CA TYR A 137 5.49 3.74 -8.99
C TYR A 137 6.05 3.38 -7.60
N VAL A 138 5.73 2.21 -7.06
CA VAL A 138 6.21 1.78 -5.73
C VAL A 138 7.74 1.66 -5.72
N LEU A 139 8.34 1.07 -6.74
CA LEU A 139 9.78 0.89 -6.83
C LEU A 139 10.53 2.19 -7.15
N GLY A 140 9.98 3.00 -8.06
CA GLY A 140 10.62 4.21 -8.56
C GLY A 140 10.42 5.45 -7.69
N TYR A 141 9.30 5.53 -6.96
CA TYR A 141 8.95 6.69 -6.13
C TYR A 141 8.84 6.33 -4.65
N ASP A 142 8.01 5.36 -4.25
CA ASP A 142 7.77 5.10 -2.82
C ASP A 142 9.04 4.62 -2.10
N LEU A 143 9.83 3.74 -2.73
CA LEU A 143 11.07 3.22 -2.17
C LEU A 143 12.10 4.33 -1.87
N PRO A 144 12.51 5.18 -2.85
CA PRO A 144 13.41 6.29 -2.55
C PRO A 144 12.80 7.34 -1.63
N TRP A 145 11.47 7.55 -1.69
CA TRP A 145 10.77 8.46 -0.79
C TRP A 145 10.86 8.00 0.67
N VAL A 146 10.47 6.75 0.99
CA VAL A 146 10.54 6.20 2.34
C VAL A 146 11.99 6.07 2.82
N TYR A 147 12.91 5.68 1.93
CA TYR A 147 14.33 5.65 2.26
C TYR A 147 14.85 7.03 2.67
N ARG A 148 14.46 8.09 1.93
CA ARG A 148 14.85 9.46 2.25
C ARG A 148 14.17 9.95 3.52
N LEU A 149 12.90 9.59 3.75
CA LEU A 149 12.19 9.89 4.98
C LEU A 149 12.89 9.27 6.20
N TRP A 150 13.35 8.01 6.09
CA TRP A 150 14.14 7.36 7.12
C TRP A 150 15.51 8.02 7.33
N ARG A 151 16.20 8.39 6.24
CA ARG A 151 17.49 9.10 6.31
C ARG A 151 17.39 10.46 6.98
N LEU A 152 16.28 11.18 6.78
CA LEU A 152 16.00 12.47 7.42
C LEU A 152 15.57 12.30 8.87
N ASN A 153 14.98 11.16 9.23
CA ASN A 153 14.45 10.86 10.56
C ASN A 153 15.10 9.57 11.14
N PRO A 154 16.43 9.54 11.36
CA PRO A 154 17.15 8.35 11.80
C PRO A 154 16.90 7.97 13.26
N ALA A 155 16.45 8.91 14.10
CA ALA A 155 16.13 8.68 15.50
C ALA A 155 14.61 8.52 15.69
N PRO A 156 14.14 7.57 16.52
CA PRO A 156 12.81 7.68 17.09
C PRO A 156 12.76 9.01 17.85
N LEU A 157 11.75 9.85 17.61
CA LEU A 157 11.49 11.02 18.44
C LEU A 157 11.61 10.57 19.89
N ARG A 158 12.60 11.13 20.61
CA ARG A 158 12.75 10.87 22.05
C ARG A 158 11.39 11.15 22.68
N PRO A 159 10.84 10.25 23.52
CA PRO A 159 9.74 10.66 24.36
C PRO A 159 10.18 11.92 25.07
N HIS A 160 9.38 12.98 24.94
CA HIS A 160 9.55 14.20 25.73
C HIS A 160 9.82 13.77 27.18
N PRO A 161 10.88 14.28 27.84
CA PRO A 161 11.01 14.06 29.27
C PRO A 161 9.72 14.60 29.89
N ARG A 162 8.92 13.72 30.50
CA ARG A 162 7.87 14.17 31.41
C ARG A 162 8.62 14.95 32.48
N HIS A 163 8.51 16.27 32.43
CA HIS A 163 8.88 17.10 33.57
C HIS A 163 7.95 16.69 34.72
N GLN A 164 8.61 16.19 35.77
CA GLN A 164 8.28 16.19 37.20
C GLN A 164 6.80 16.07 37.58
#